data_AF-A0A931CPP2-F1
#
_entry.id   AF-A0A931CPP2-F1
#
_cell.length_a   1.000
_cell.length_b   1.000
_cell.length_c   1.000
_cell.angle_alpha   90.00
_cell.angle_beta   90.00
_cell.angle_gamma   90.00
#
_symmetry.space_group_name_H-M   'P 1'
#
loop_
_entity.id
_entity.type
_entity.pdbx_description
1 polymer ?
#
loop_
_entity_poly.entity_id
_entity_poly.type
_entity_poly.pdbx_seq_one_letter_code
_entity_poly.pdbx_strand_id
1 'polypeptide(L)'
;MQYKRSAGLFVAGITLFFGGPLLGVVAAALWMYVATANGSSGMAAGYIAVIAFGSLLALLGFCLLVAAAHRALEKIDALPLRAQTRQRENSPSDYR
;
A
#
# COMPACT_ATOMS: atom_id res chain seq x y z
N MET A 1 1.71 -10.15 18.96
CA MET A 1 1.10 -8.86 18.51
C MET A 1 1.80 -8.19 17.32
N GLN A 2 3.06 -8.56 16.99
CA GLN A 2 3.87 -7.94 15.92
C GLN A 2 3.35 -8.12 14.48
N TYR A 3 2.52 -9.13 14.21
CA TYR A 3 1.90 -9.35 12.89
C TYR A 3 0.76 -8.36 12.58
N LYS A 4 0.05 -7.87 13.61
CA LYS A 4 -1.05 -6.89 13.43
C LYS A 4 -0.52 -5.53 12.95
N ARG A 5 0.65 -5.08 13.44
CA ARG A 5 1.26 -3.81 13.01
C ARG A 5 1.75 -3.83 11.56
N SER A 6 2.22 -4.98 11.05
CA SER A 6 2.66 -5.09 9.65
C SER A 6 1.48 -5.10 8.66
N ALA A 7 0.35 -5.72 9.03
CA ALA A 7 -0.86 -5.69 8.20
C ALA A 7 -1.42 -4.26 8.06
N GLY A 8 -1.43 -3.49 9.15
CA GLY A 8 -1.87 -2.09 9.12
C GLY A 8 -1.03 -1.20 8.19
N LEU A 9 0.30 -1.37 8.19
CA LEU A 9 1.19 -0.63 7.28
C LEU A 9 0.96 -0.97 5.81
N PHE A 10 0.70 -2.24 5.50
CA PHE A 10 0.40 -2.68 4.14
C PHE A 10 -0.93 -2.11 3.63
N VAL A 11 -1.99 -2.22 4.44
CA VAL A 11 -3.32 -1.70 4.08
C VAL A 11 -3.29 -0.18 3.94
N ALA A 12 -2.65 0.53 4.87
CA ALA A 12 -2.45 1.98 4.79
C ALA A 12 -1.61 2.39 3.56
N GLY A 13 -0.57 1.62 3.25
CA GLY A 13 0.27 1.84 2.06
C GLY A 13 -0.53 1.71 0.76
N ILE A 14 -1.31 0.62 0.60
CA ILE A 14 -2.17 0.42 -0.58
C ILE A 14 -3.21 1.52 -0.69
N THR A 15 -3.87 1.88 0.42
CA THR A 15 -4.89 2.93 0.40
C THR A 15 -4.30 4.29 0.05
N LEU A 16 -3.12 4.67 0.55
CA LEU A 16 -2.48 5.90 0.11
C LEU A 16 -1.99 5.83 -1.35
N PHE A 17 -1.44 4.69 -1.76
CA PHE A 17 -0.86 4.54 -3.10
C PHE A 17 -1.91 4.63 -4.21
N PHE A 18 -3.06 3.98 -4.03
CA PHE A 18 -4.17 4.06 -4.99
C PHE A 18 -5.13 5.21 -4.70
N GLY A 19 -5.45 5.44 -3.43
CA GLY A 19 -6.39 6.47 -3.01
C GLY A 19 -5.85 7.89 -3.19
N GLY A 20 -4.55 8.12 -2.99
CA GLY A 20 -3.91 9.43 -3.16
C GLY A 20 -4.05 9.99 -4.57
N PRO A 21 -3.59 9.28 -5.62
CA PRO A 21 -3.80 9.66 -7.01
C PRO A 21 -5.27 9.79 -7.39
N LEU A 22 -6.12 8.86 -6.93
CA LEU A 22 -7.55 8.87 -7.23
C LEU A 22 -8.23 10.13 -6.66
N LEU A 23 -7.95 10.47 -5.39
CA LEU A 23 -8.40 11.71 -4.76
C LEU A 23 -7.88 12.94 -5.50
N GLY A 24 -6.62 12.92 -5.93
CA GLY A 24 -6.02 14.00 -6.73
C GLY A 24 -6.77 14.22 -8.05
N VAL A 25 -7.07 13.14 -8.79
CA VAL A 25 -7.83 13.22 -10.06
C VAL A 25 -9.27 13.71 -9.84
N VAL A 26 -9.96 13.18 -8.83
CA VAL A 26 -11.35 13.60 -8.52
C VAL A 26 -11.39 15.07 -8.10
N ALA A 27 -10.47 15.50 -7.23
CA ALA A 27 -10.38 16.89 -6.81
C ALA A 27 -10.01 17.82 -7.97
N ALA A 28 -9.11 17.40 -8.86
CA ALA A 28 -8.75 18.15 -10.06
C ALA A 28 -9.92 18.30 -11.03
N ALA A 29 -10.72 17.25 -11.23
CA ALA A 29 -11.92 17.29 -12.07
C ALA A 29 -13.00 18.22 -11.49
N LEU A 30 -13.23 18.17 -10.16
CA LEU A 30 -14.14 19.08 -9.47
C LEU A 30 -13.66 20.54 -9.58
N TRP A 31 -12.36 20.78 -9.42
CA TRP A 31 -11.78 22.12 -9.56
C TRP A 31 -11.97 22.68 -10.97
N MET A 32 -11.77 21.84 -11.99
CA MET A 32 -11.98 22.22 -13.38
C MET A 32 -13.45 22.57 -13.67
N TYR A 33 -14.39 21.78 -13.14
CA TYR A 33 -15.83 22.06 -13.23
C TYR A 33 -16.17 23.43 -12.63
N VAL A 34 -15.70 23.71 -11.42
CA VAL A 34 -15.91 25.01 -10.74
C VAL A 34 -15.24 26.16 -11.49
N ALA A 35 -14.05 25.94 -12.08
CA ALA A 35 -13.35 26.94 -12.87
C ALA A 35 -14.14 27.33 -14.14
N THR A 36 -14.66 26.34 -14.86
CA THR A 36 -15.48 26.57 -16.06
C THR A 36 -16.80 27.27 -15.74
N ALA A 37 -17.41 26.98 -14.60
CA ALA A 37 -18.65 27.61 -14.17
C ALA A 37 -18.48 29.10 -13.77
N ASN A 38 -17.31 29.48 -13.25
CA ASN A 38 -17.07 30.82 -12.71
C ASN A 38 -16.21 31.74 -13.61
N GLY A 39 -15.79 31.29 -14.79
CA GLY A 39 -15.04 32.10 -15.76
C GLY A 39 -13.65 32.57 -15.27
N SER A 40 -13.07 31.88 -14.29
CA SER A 40 -11.80 32.27 -13.66
C SER A 40 -10.60 31.64 -14.38
N SER A 41 -9.79 32.47 -15.05
CA SER A 41 -8.57 32.08 -15.78
C SER A 41 -7.33 31.90 -14.87
N GLY A 42 -7.41 32.22 -13.59
CA GLY A 42 -6.29 32.16 -12.62
C GLY A 42 -6.10 30.80 -11.92
N MET A 43 -6.81 29.75 -12.33
CA MET A 43 -6.98 28.51 -11.56
C MET A 43 -5.86 27.46 -11.75
N ALA A 44 -4.90 27.70 -12.65
CA ALA A 44 -3.86 26.72 -12.99
C ALA A 44 -2.98 26.33 -11.78
N ALA A 45 -2.68 27.28 -10.89
CA ALA A 45 -1.89 27.02 -9.69
C ALA A 45 -2.58 26.04 -8.73
N GLY A 46 -3.91 26.15 -8.57
CA GLY A 46 -4.70 25.24 -7.74
C GLY A 46 -4.72 23.82 -8.30
N TYR A 47 -4.88 23.68 -9.62
CA TYR A 47 -4.84 22.39 -10.29
C TYR A 47 -3.49 21.66 -10.12
N ILE A 48 -2.38 22.39 -10.32
CA ILE A 48 -1.03 21.84 -10.14
C ILE A 48 -0.81 21.43 -8.68
N ALA A 49 -1.25 22.24 -7.72
CA ALA A 49 -1.11 21.93 -6.29
C ALA A 49 -1.87 20.66 -5.88
N VAL A 50 -3.10 20.49 -6.37
CA VAL A 50 -3.94 19.32 -6.07
C VAL A 50 -3.33 18.03 -6.64
N ILE A 51 -2.83 18.06 -7.89
CA ILE A 51 -2.17 16.91 -8.49
C ILE A 51 -0.87 16.58 -7.76
N ALA A 52 -0.06 17.59 -7.44
CA ALA A 52 1.17 17.41 -6.68
C ALA A 52 0.91 16.82 -5.28
N PHE A 53 -0.17 17.21 -4.63
CA PHE A 53 -0.56 16.63 -3.34
C PHE A 53 -0.98 15.16 -3.48
N GLY A 54 -1.77 14.83 -4.50
CA GLY A 54 -2.14 13.43 -4.80
C GLY A 54 -0.94 12.54 -5.11
N SER A 55 0.04 13.05 -5.84
CA SER A 55 1.28 12.31 -6.14
C SER A 55 2.18 12.14 -4.92
N LEU A 56 2.26 13.15 -4.04
CA LEU A 56 2.95 13.04 -2.75
C LEU A 56 2.34 11.97 -1.85
N LEU A 57 1.01 11.90 -1.77
CA LEU A 57 0.30 10.85 -1.04
C LEU A 57 0.61 9.46 -1.63
N ALA A 58 0.66 9.35 -2.96
CA ALA A 58 1.02 8.10 -3.63
C ALA A 58 2.44 7.66 -3.25
N LEU A 59 3.39 8.59 -3.28
CA LEU A 59 4.79 8.35 -2.95
C LEU A 59 4.96 7.92 -1.48
N LEU A 60 4.21 8.55 -0.57
CA LEU A 60 4.17 8.18 0.84
C LEU A 60 3.55 6.77 1.05
N GLY A 61 2.48 6.45 0.30
CA GLY A 61 1.89 5.11 0.26
C GLY A 61 2.87 4.05 -0.25
N PHE A 62 3.64 4.37 -1.29
CA PHE A 62 4.69 3.49 -1.83
C PHE A 62 5.77 3.21 -0.78
N CYS A 63 6.26 4.22 -0.06
CA CYS A 63 7.23 4.03 1.02
C CYS A 63 6.69 3.10 2.12
N LEU A 64 5.42 3.23 2.49
CA LEU A 64 4.78 2.35 3.48
C LEU A 64 4.66 0.90 2.98
N LEU A 65 4.36 0.71 1.68
CA LEU A 65 4.35 -0.60 1.02
C LEU A 65 5.74 -1.25 1.05
N VAL A 66 6.79 -0.52 0.71
CA VAL A 66 8.18 -1.01 0.77
C VAL A 66 8.56 -1.40 2.20
N ALA A 67 8.24 -0.56 3.19
CA ALA A 67 8.50 -0.86 4.60
C ALA A 67 7.72 -2.09 5.09
N ALA A 68 6.48 -2.27 4.65
CA ALA A 68 5.68 -3.44 4.95
C ALA A 68 6.26 -4.71 4.28
N ALA A 69 6.70 -4.62 3.02
CA ALA A 69 7.33 -5.70 2.29
C ALA A 69 8.65 -6.14 2.94
N HIS A 70 9.52 -5.18 3.31
CA HIS A 70 10.77 -5.46 4.02
C HIS A 70 10.52 -6.23 5.33
N ARG A 71 9.56 -5.77 6.14
CA ARG A 71 9.18 -6.47 7.39
C ARG A 71 8.56 -7.85 7.16
N ALA A 72 7.92 -8.06 6.01
CA ALA A 72 7.38 -9.36 5.64
C ALA A 72 8.50 -10.32 5.21
N LEU A 73 9.45 -9.83 4.41
CA LEU A 73 10.64 -10.57 3.99
C LEU A 73 11.49 -11.01 5.18
N GLU A 74 11.80 -10.12 6.13
CA GLU A 74 12.54 -10.48 7.36
C GLU A 74 11.85 -11.60 8.16
N LYS A 75 10.50 -11.61 8.19
CA LYS A 75 9.74 -12.66 8.88
C LYS A 75 9.74 -13.98 8.11
N ILE A 76 9.73 -13.93 6.78
CA ILE A 76 9.83 -15.13 5.94
C ILE A 76 11.23 -15.74 6.07
N ASP A 77 12.26 -14.91 6.09
CA ASP A 77 13.66 -15.37 6.24
C ASP A 77 13.94 -15.93 7.64
N ALA A 78 13.24 -15.40 8.66
CA ALA A 78 13.26 -15.93 10.01
C ALA A 78 12.45 -17.23 10.20
N LEU A 79 11.72 -17.72 9.19
CA LEU A 79 11.05 -19.02 9.28
C LEU A 79 12.10 -20.14 9.21
N PRO A 80 12.22 -20.99 10.25
CA PRO A 80 13.10 -22.14 10.16
C PRO A 80 12.57 -23.09 9.09
N LEU A 81 13.32 -23.23 7.98
CA LEU A 81 13.08 -24.13 6.85
C LEU A 81 13.07 -25.64 7.19
N ARG A 82 12.78 -26.08 8.44
CA ARG A 82 13.12 -27.46 8.88
C ARG A 82 12.08 -28.29 9.65
N ALA A 83 10.85 -27.84 9.90
CA ALA A 83 10.02 -28.55 10.89
C ALA A 83 8.89 -29.47 10.39
N GLN A 84 8.65 -29.63 9.07
CA GLN A 84 7.57 -30.55 8.61
C GLN A 84 8.03 -31.79 7.85
N THR A 85 9.29 -31.89 7.42
CA THR A 85 9.75 -33.09 6.70
C THR A 85 10.02 -34.27 7.64
N ARG A 86 10.38 -34.04 8.90
CA ARG A 86 10.67 -35.12 9.87
C ARG A 86 9.45 -35.78 10.50
N GLN A 87 8.26 -35.18 10.39
CA GLN A 87 7.06 -35.77 11.00
C GLN A 87 6.39 -36.82 10.11
N ARG A 88 6.76 -36.89 8.82
CA ARG A 88 6.24 -37.88 7.86
C ARG A 88 7.09 -39.15 7.74
N GLU A 89 8.31 -39.15 8.26
CA GLU A 89 9.24 -40.28 8.17
C GLU A 89 9.09 -41.27 9.35
N ASN A 90 8.48 -40.83 10.47
CA ASN A 90 8.20 -41.66 11.64
C ASN A 90 6.75 -42.20 11.68
N SER A 91 6.06 -42.27 10.54
CA SER A 91 4.81 -43.05 10.51
C SER A 91 5.21 -44.52 10.53
N PRO A 92 4.88 -45.29 11.60
CA PRO A 92 5.21 -46.70 11.67
C PRO A 92 4.25 -47.43 10.72
N SER A 93 4.63 -47.53 9.45
CA SER A 93 3.98 -48.45 8.53
C SER A 93 4.28 -49.88 8.99
N ASP A 94 3.22 -50.53 9.44
CA ASP A 94 2.95 -51.95 9.25
C ASP A 94 3.89 -52.93 9.95
N TYR A 95 3.70 -53.04 11.27
CA TYR A 95 3.74 -54.35 11.92
C TYR A 95 2.46 -55.12 11.55
N ARG A 96 2.51 -55.97 10.53
CA ARG A 96 1.74 -57.23 10.45
C ARG A 96 2.15 -58.08 9.25
#